data_AF-A0A925JH63-F1
#
_entry.id   AF-A0A925JH63-F1
#
_cell.length_a   1.000
_cell.length_b   1.000
_cell.length_c   1.000
_cell.angle_alpha   90.00
_cell.angle_beta   90.00
_cell.angle_gamma   90.00
#
_symmetry.space_group_name_H-M   'P 1'
#
loop_
_entity.id
_entity.type
_entity.pdbx_description
1 polymer ?
#
loop_
_entity_poly.entity_id
_entity_poly.type
_entity_poly.pdbx_seq_one_letter_code
_entity_poly.pdbx_strand_id
1 'polypeptide(L)'
;MDKVLERKIKSIIRNENGLGNERIGSAQIHDKLTAAGVEASASETGEFLLQMEKERLITVVPQVDKEAKEKYGEYLITWVSRNF
;
A
#
# COMPACT_ATOMS: atom_id res chain seq x y z
N MET A 1 4.93 -13.69 9.43
CA MET A 1 4.84 -12.55 8.51
C MET A 1 6.19 -12.24 7.93
N ASP A 2 6.26 -12.10 6.61
CA ASP A 2 7.51 -11.90 5.88
C ASP A 2 8.02 -10.46 6.06
N LYS A 3 9.13 -10.31 6.79
CA LYS A 3 9.74 -9.00 7.09
C LYS A 3 10.31 -8.31 5.84
N VAL A 4 10.59 -9.07 4.77
CA VAL A 4 11.13 -8.53 3.52
C VAL A 4 10.04 -7.85 2.72
N LEU A 5 8.87 -8.49 2.63
CA LEU A 5 7.69 -7.94 1.94
C LEU A 5 7.24 -6.62 2.58
N GLU A 6 7.12 -6.60 3.91
CA GLU A 6 6.76 -5.38 4.66
C GLU A 6 7.73 -4.22 4.38
N ARG A 7 9.04 -4.49 4.41
CA ARG A 7 10.07 -3.47 4.15
C ARG A 7 9.99 -2.94 2.73
N LYS A 8 9.73 -3.81 1.73
CA LYS A 8 9.59 -3.40 0.33
C LYS A 8 8.33 -2.54 0.13
N ILE A 9 7.19 -2.93 0.71
CA ILE A 9 5.95 -2.13 0.69
C ILE A 9 6.19 -0.75 1.30
N LYS A 10 6.81 -0.68 2.49
CA LYS A 10 7.17 0.60 3.13
C LYS A 10 8.06 1.47 2.24
N SER A 11 9.05 0.88 1.59
CA SER A 11 9.96 1.59 0.68
C SER A 11 9.21 2.15 -0.54
N ILE A 12 8.34 1.36 -1.16
CA ILE A 12 7.52 1.80 -2.30
C ILE A 12 6.63 2.97 -1.90
N ILE A 13 5.86 2.83 -0.81
CA ILE A 13 4.96 3.88 -0.34
C ILE A 13 5.74 5.15 0.02
N ARG A 14 6.87 5.03 0.72
CA ARG A 14 7.70 6.17 1.14
C ARG A 14 8.35 6.88 -0.04
N ASN A 15 8.86 6.16 -1.03
CA ASN A 15 9.48 6.77 -2.22
C ASN A 15 8.43 7.54 -3.03
N GLU A 16 7.24 6.97 -3.20
CA GLU A 16 6.19 7.59 -4.01
C GLU A 16 5.58 8.81 -3.29
N ASN A 17 5.35 8.72 -1.97
CA ASN A 17 4.89 9.86 -1.16
C ASN A 17 5.99 10.92 -0.94
N GLY A 18 7.27 10.52 -0.90
CA GLY A 18 8.42 11.43 -0.72
C GLY A 18 8.77 12.25 -1.97
N LEU A 19 8.28 11.84 -3.14
CA LEU A 19 8.44 12.55 -4.41
C LEU A 19 7.32 13.57 -4.69
N GLY A 20 6.43 13.84 -3.71
CA GLY A 20 5.39 14.85 -3.84
C GLY A 20 4.09 14.37 -4.50
N ASN A 21 3.94 13.06 -4.75
CA ASN A 21 2.66 12.49 -5.17
C ASN A 21 1.87 12.05 -3.92
N GLU A 22 0.76 12.74 -3.66
CA GLU A 22 0.06 12.70 -2.38
C GLU A 22 -0.60 11.34 -2.05
N ARG A 23 -0.72 10.41 -3.00
CA ARG A 23 -1.36 9.09 -2.83
C ARG A 23 -0.86 8.08 -3.87
N ILE A 24 -0.67 6.81 -3.49
CA ILE A 24 -0.38 5.68 -4.40
C ILE A 24 -1.48 4.62 -4.35
N GLY A 25 -1.88 4.06 -5.49
CA GLY A 25 -2.86 2.97 -5.56
C GLY A 25 -2.32 1.63 -5.03
N SER A 26 -3.16 0.81 -4.39
CA SER A 26 -2.82 -0.56 -3.97
C SER A 26 -2.37 -1.45 -5.13
N ALA A 27 -3.05 -1.34 -6.27
CA ALA A 27 -2.66 -2.02 -7.51
C ALA A 27 -1.26 -1.58 -7.97
N GLN A 28 -0.95 -0.29 -7.91
CA GLN A 28 0.37 0.23 -8.25
C GLN A 28 1.47 -0.25 -7.29
N ILE A 29 1.16 -0.43 -6.01
CA ILE A 29 2.08 -1.05 -5.05
C ILE A 29 2.34 -2.50 -5.46
N HIS A 30 1.30 -3.26 -5.79
CA HIS A 30 1.42 -4.64 -6.23
C HIS A 30 2.23 -4.76 -7.53
N ASP A 31 1.97 -3.93 -8.54
CA ASP A 31 2.77 -3.90 -9.77
C ASP A 31 4.25 -3.62 -9.51
N LYS A 32 4.54 -2.67 -8.61
CA LYS A 32 5.93 -2.34 -8.21
C LYS A 32 6.59 -3.48 -7.42
N LEU A 33 5.82 -4.22 -6.61
CA LEU A 33 6.33 -5.41 -5.93
C LEU A 33 6.70 -6.50 -6.93
N THR A 34 5.82 -6.79 -7.88
CA THR A 34 6.06 -7.75 -8.97
C THR A 34 7.25 -7.34 -9.82
N ALA A 35 7.35 -6.06 -10.21
CA ALA A 35 8.50 -5.52 -10.94
C ALA A 35 9.82 -5.61 -10.14
N ALA A 36 9.74 -5.56 -8.80
CA ALA A 36 10.87 -5.76 -7.89
C ALA A 36 11.15 -7.24 -7.57
N GLY A 37 10.54 -8.18 -8.31
CA GLY A 37 10.71 -9.62 -8.16
C GLY A 37 10.17 -10.17 -6.83
N VAL A 38 9.14 -9.55 -6.27
CA VAL A 38 8.48 -10.00 -5.05
C VAL A 38 7.24 -10.79 -5.43
N GLU A 39 7.25 -12.07 -5.14
CA GLU A 39 6.06 -12.91 -5.23
C GLU A 39 5.18 -12.65 -3.99
N ALA A 40 4.26 -11.71 -4.12
CA ALA A 40 3.22 -11.46 -3.13
C ALA A 40 1.88 -11.39 -3.85
N SER A 41 0.88 -12.12 -3.38
CA SER A 41 -0.46 -12.02 -3.94
C SER A 41 -1.08 -10.64 -3.69
N ALA A 42 -2.09 -10.28 -4.49
CA ALA A 42 -2.87 -9.06 -4.25
C ALA A 42 -3.53 -9.08 -2.86
N SER A 43 -3.99 -10.26 -2.42
CA SER A 43 -4.55 -10.48 -1.08
C SER A 43 -3.53 -10.20 0.02
N GLU A 44 -2.32 -10.77 -0.06
CA GLU A 44 -1.25 -10.53 0.92
C GLU A 44 -0.85 -9.06 0.94
N THR A 45 -0.73 -8.44 -0.23
CA THR A 45 -0.43 -7.00 -0.34
C THR A 45 -1.50 -6.18 0.38
N GLY A 46 -2.78 -6.51 0.19
CA GLY A 46 -3.90 -5.87 0.89
C GLY A 46 -3.87 -6.07 2.41
N GLU A 47 -3.58 -7.29 2.89
CA GLU A 47 -3.46 -7.57 4.32
C GLU A 47 -2.35 -6.75 4.99
N PHE A 48 -1.19 -6.62 4.34
CA PHE A 48 -0.09 -5.79 4.84
C PHE A 48 -0.47 -4.31 4.90
N LEU A 49 -1.19 -3.80 3.89
CA LEU A 49 -1.67 -2.41 3.91
C LEU A 49 -2.67 -2.17 5.04
N LEU A 50 -3.62 -3.09 5.25
CA LEU A 50 -4.58 -3.00 6.36
C LEU A 50 -3.88 -3.09 7.72
N GLN A 51 -2.82 -3.89 7.85
CA GLN A 51 -2.02 -3.91 9.07
C GLN A 51 -1.30 -2.59 9.29
N MET A 52 -0.63 -2.04 8.27
CA MET A 52 0.05 -0.75 8.38
C MET A 52 -0.92 0.40 8.70
N GLU A 53 -2.16 0.33 8.21
CA GLU A 53 -3.24 1.25 8.58
C GLU A 53 -3.60 1.12 10.07
N LYS A 54 -3.77 -0.11 10.57
CA LYS A 54 -4.01 -0.37 12.01
C LYS A 54 -2.87 0.15 12.88
N GLU A 55 -1.62 0.03 12.40
CA GLU A 55 -0.42 0.59 13.03
C GLU A 55 -0.28 2.11 12.85
N ARG A 56 -1.22 2.76 12.13
CA ARG A 56 -1.25 4.20 11.83
C ARG A 56 -0.01 4.71 11.08
N LEU A 57 0.64 3.83 10.32
CA LEU A 57 1.77 4.18 9.46
C LEU A 57 1.31 4.76 8.12
N ILE A 58 0.13 4.34 7.66
CA ILE A 58 -0.49 4.80 6.43
C ILE A 58 -1.97 5.10 6.66
N THR A 59 -2.55 5.89 5.75
CA THR A 59 -4.00 6.06 5.62
C THR A 59 -4.43 5.37 4.32
N VAL A 60 -5.50 4.61 4.39
CA VAL A 60 -6.07 3.91 3.23
C VAL A 60 -7.41 4.55 2.91
N VAL A 61 -7.48 5.26 1.78
CA VAL A 61 -8.70 5.90 1.29
C VAL A 61 -9.23 5.11 0.10
N PRO A 62 -10.45 4.56 0.14
CA PRO A 62 -11.02 3.91 -1.04
C PRO A 62 -11.23 4.91 -2.18
N GLN A 63 -10.84 4.58 -3.42
CA GLN A 63 -11.08 5.47 -4.57
C GLN A 63 -12.52 5.49 -5.05
N VAL A 64 -13.28 4.44 -4.76
CA VAL A 64 -14.62 4.23 -5.31
C VAL A 64 -15.55 3.62 -4.27
N ASP A 65 -16.85 3.78 -4.53
CA ASP A 65 -17.98 3.25 -3.77
C ASP A 65 -17.74 1.83 -3.24
N LYS A 66 -18.33 1.55 -2.08
CA LYS A 66 -18.06 0.39 -1.21
C LYS A 66 -18.12 -0.96 -1.94
N GLU A 67 -18.92 -1.08 -3.00
CA GLU A 67 -19.06 -2.28 -3.83
C GLU A 67 -17.92 -2.49 -4.84
N ALA A 68 -17.33 -1.43 -5.39
CA ALA A 68 -16.19 -1.54 -6.30
C ALA A 68 -14.90 -1.91 -5.55
N LYS A 69 -14.81 -1.48 -4.28
CA LYS A 69 -13.74 -1.84 -3.34
C LYS A 69 -13.62 -3.35 -3.11
N GLU A 70 -14.74 -4.06 -2.98
CA GLU A 70 -14.74 -5.53 -2.80
C GLU A 70 -14.35 -6.27 -4.08
N LYS A 71 -14.54 -5.64 -5.24
CA LYS A 71 -14.39 -6.29 -6.55
C LYS A 71 -13.03 -6.02 -7.22
N TYR A 72 -12.44 -4.84 -7.00
CA TYR A 72 -11.22 -4.40 -7.67
C TYR A 72 -10.05 -4.09 -6.72
N GLY A 73 -10.31 -4.00 -5.41
CA GLY A 73 -9.25 -3.83 -4.41
C GLY A 73 -8.44 -2.53 -4.56
N GLU A 74 -8.99 -1.51 -5.22
CA GLU A 74 -8.31 -0.23 -5.46
C GLU A 74 -8.44 0.71 -4.26
N TYR A 75 -7.32 0.87 -3.55
CA TYR A 75 -7.18 1.79 -2.43
C TYR A 75 -6.13 2.84 -2.77
N LEU A 76 -6.31 4.08 -2.32
CA LEU A 76 -5.25 5.07 -2.24
C LEU A 76 -4.58 4.99 -0.89
N ILE A 77 -3.27 4.84 -0.92
CA ILE A 77 -2.41 4.78 0.24
C ILE A 77 -1.64 6.09 0.35
N THR A 78 -1.74 6.73 1.52
CA THR A 78 -0.91 7.87 1.88
C THR A 78 -0.06 7.52 3.09
N TRP A 79 1.22 7.88 3.08
CA TRP A 79 2.06 7.71 4.26
C TRP A 79 1.67 8.72 5.34
N VAL A 80 1.33 8.23 6.54
CA VAL A 80 1.02 9.10 7.68
C VAL A 80 2.34 9.45 8.33
N SER A 81 2.89 10.60 7.98
CA SER A 81 4.01 11.16 8.72
C SER A 81 3.52 11.57 10.12
N ARG A 82 3.68 10.68 11.10
CA ARG A 82 3.68 11.08 12.51
C ARG A 82 5.09 10.84 13.06
N ASN A 83 5.79 11.96 13.22
CA ASN A 83 7.02 12.17 13.99
C ASN A 83 8.32 11.68 13.33
N PHE A 84 9.03 12.63 12.71
CA PHE A 84 10.44 12.83 13.05
C PHE A 84 10.51 14.00 14.04
#